data_AF-A0A2H9LK37-F1
#
_entry.id   AF-A0A2H9LK37-F1
#
_cell.length_a   1.000
_cell.length_b   1.000
_cell.length_c   1.000
_cell.angle_alpha   90.00
_cell.angle_beta   90.00
_cell.angle_gamma   90.00
#
_symmetry.space_group_name_H-M   'P 1'
#
loop_
_entity.id
_entity.type
_entity.pdbx_description
1 polymer ?
#
loop_
_entity_poly.entity_id
_entity_poly.type
_entity_poly.pdbx_seq_one_letter_code
_entity_poly.pdbx_strand_id
1 'polypeptide(L)'
;MRVVFSQGEQHKFIEEVKRKSNLSLKTLCSLYGDRIGVGYSGMKKYGREESLLTLYLVKELCQIAGLTFKNLEIDKLVPDNWG
;
A
#
# COMPACT_ATOMS: atom_id res chain seq x y z
N MET A 1 2.44 8.86 9.75
CA MET A 1 3.72 8.17 9.51
C MET A 1 3.67 7.46 8.17
N ARG A 2 4.79 7.43 7.45
CA ARG A 2 5.00 6.64 6.24
C ARG A 2 5.81 5.39 6.54
N VAL A 3 5.61 4.37 5.71
CA VAL A 3 6.27 3.06 5.81
C VAL A 3 7.38 3.01 4.78
N VAL A 4 8.60 2.74 5.24
CA VAL A 4 9.73 2.44 4.36
C VAL A 4 9.86 0.93 4.27
N PHE A 5 9.53 0.39 3.10
CA PHE A 5 9.78 -0.99 2.75
C PHE A 5 11.24 -1.16 2.33
N SER A 6 11.77 -2.37 2.47
CA SER A 6 13.02 -2.73 1.79
C SER A 6 12.84 -2.60 0.27
N GLN A 7 13.94 -2.42 -0.47
CA GLN A 7 13.90 -2.17 -1.91
C GLN A 7 13.10 -3.25 -2.67
N GLY A 8 12.09 -2.84 -3.45
CA GLY A 8 11.23 -3.75 -4.21
C GLY A 8 10.08 -4.38 -3.41
N GLU A 9 10.09 -4.29 -2.08
CA GLU A 9 9.06 -4.90 -1.22
C GLU A 9 7.75 -4.11 -1.23
N GLN A 10 7.78 -2.79 -1.49
CA GLN A 10 6.55 -2.03 -1.64
C GLN A 10 5.80 -2.44 -2.91
N HIS A 11 6.52 -2.63 -4.01
CA HIS A 11 5.94 -3.15 -5.25
C HIS A 11 5.32 -4.53 -5.02
N LYS A 12 6.06 -5.45 -4.40
CA LYS A 12 5.57 -6.81 -4.08
C LYS A 12 4.35 -6.76 -3.17
N PHE A 13 4.32 -5.89 -2.18
CA PHE A 13 3.17 -5.70 -1.30
C PHE A 13 1.91 -5.30 -2.10
N ILE A 14 2.02 -4.33 -3.02
CA ILE A 14 0.89 -3.91 -3.85
C ILE A 14 0.42 -5.05 -4.78
N GLU A 15 1.35 -5.81 -5.37
CA GLU A 15 0.99 -6.98 -6.18
C GLU A 15 0.32 -8.08 -5.36
N GLU A 16 0.81 -8.33 -4.14
CA GLU A 16 0.20 -9.30 -3.22
C GLU A 16 -1.21 -8.88 -2.81
N VAL A 17 -1.44 -7.58 -2.56
CA VAL A 17 -2.78 -7.05 -2.27
C VAL A 17 -3.74 -7.30 -3.44
N LYS A 18 -3.32 -7.03 -4.68
CA LYS A 18 -4.14 -7.30 -5.89
C LYS A 18 -4.46 -8.79 -6.00
N ARG A 19 -3.43 -9.64 -5.81
CA ARG A 19 -3.54 -11.10 -5.90
C ARG A 19 -4.51 -11.67 -4.86
N LYS A 20 -4.38 -11.26 -3.60
CA LYS A 20 -5.18 -11.75 -2.48
C LYS A 20 -6.60 -11.24 -2.48
N SER A 21 -6.82 -9.99 -2.86
CA SER A 21 -8.16 -9.42 -3.02
C SER A 21 -8.86 -9.90 -4.29
N ASN A 22 -8.12 -10.47 -5.25
CA ASN A 22 -8.59 -10.77 -6.60
C ASN A 22 -9.18 -9.52 -7.31
N LEU A 23 -8.57 -8.36 -7.07
CA LEU A 23 -8.99 -7.08 -7.63
C LEU A 23 -7.87 -6.42 -8.43
N SER A 24 -8.23 -5.78 -9.54
CA SER A 24 -7.34 -4.83 -10.18
C SER A 24 -7.17 -3.59 -9.29
N LEU A 25 -6.05 -2.86 -9.44
CA LEU A 25 -5.84 -1.58 -8.73
C LEU A 25 -6.96 -0.57 -8.98
N LYS A 26 -7.49 -0.52 -10.21
CA LYS A 26 -8.59 0.37 -10.58
C LYS A 26 -9.86 -0.02 -9.83
N THR A 27 -10.18 -1.31 -9.78
CA THR A 27 -11.35 -1.82 -9.05
C THR A 27 -11.20 -1.60 -7.55
N LEU A 28 -10.02 -1.83 -6.99
CA LEU A 28 -9.73 -1.59 -5.58
C LEU A 28 -9.97 -0.12 -5.21
N CYS A 29 -9.47 0.82 -6.01
CA CYS A 29 -9.72 2.26 -5.79
C CYS A 29 -11.19 2.64 -6.00
N SER A 30 -11.91 1.96 -6.89
CA SER A 30 -13.33 2.24 -7.12
C SER A 30 -14.23 1.74 -5.99
N LEU A 31 -13.86 0.63 -5.34
CA LEU A 31 -14.66 0.03 -4.27
C LEU A 31 -14.29 0.59 -2.89
N TYR A 32 -13.02 0.88 -2.67
CA TYR A 32 -12.49 1.26 -1.37
C TYR A 32 -11.84 2.65 -1.36
N GLY A 33 -12.06 3.47 -2.39
CA GLY A 33 -11.43 4.79 -2.54
C GLY A 33 -11.59 5.69 -1.33
N ASP A 34 -12.81 5.77 -0.77
CA ASP A 34 -13.10 6.57 0.43
C ASP A 34 -12.39 6.05 1.67
N ARG A 35 -12.20 4.72 1.75
CA ARG A 35 -11.54 4.05 2.86
C ARG A 35 -10.02 4.18 2.79
N ILE A 36 -9.42 4.04 1.62
CA ILE A 36 -7.96 4.10 1.45
C ILE A 36 -7.46 5.54 1.26
N GLY A 37 -8.35 6.49 0.95
CA GLY A 37 -8.05 7.91 0.79
C GLY A 37 -7.12 8.22 -0.40
N VAL A 38 -6.97 7.29 -1.34
CA VAL A 38 -6.04 7.39 -2.47
C VAL A 38 -6.68 6.88 -3.76
N GLY A 39 -6.60 7.70 -4.81
CA GLY A 39 -7.07 7.34 -6.14
C GLY A 39 -6.09 6.45 -6.93
N TYR A 40 -6.54 5.98 -8.09
CA TYR A 40 -5.77 5.07 -8.94
C TYR A 40 -4.37 5.57 -9.32
N SER A 41 -4.23 6.87 -9.61
CA SER A 41 -2.93 7.48 -9.94
C SER A 41 -1.96 7.43 -8.77
N GLY A 42 -2.43 7.73 -7.55
CA GLY A 42 -1.63 7.63 -6.33
C GLY A 42 -1.20 6.19 -6.04
N MET A 43 -2.12 5.23 -6.18
CA MET A 43 -1.81 3.82 -6.01
C MET A 43 -0.77 3.29 -7.01
N LYS A 44 -0.77 3.80 -8.26
CA LYS A 44 0.29 3.47 -9.22
C LYS A 44 1.66 3.96 -8.79
N LYS A 45 1.75 5.18 -8.25
CA LYS A 45 3.02 5.74 -7.75
C LYS A 45 3.60 4.85 -6.65
N TYR A 46 2.75 4.40 -5.71
CA TYR A 46 3.16 3.45 -4.69
C TYR A 46 3.63 2.12 -5.26
N GLY A 47 2.89 1.56 -6.24
CA GLY A 47 3.30 0.33 -6.91
C GLY A 47 4.62 0.46 -7.70
N ARG A 48 5.03 1.66 -8.09
CA ARG A 48 6.32 1.94 -8.74
C ARG A 48 7.40 2.42 -7.78
N GLU A 49 7.09 2.47 -6.49
CA GLU A 49 7.99 2.98 -5.44
C GLU A 49 8.39 4.45 -5.64
N GLU A 50 7.62 5.21 -6.42
CA GLU A 50 7.80 6.65 -6.64
C GLU A 50 7.35 7.48 -5.41
N SER A 51 6.70 6.85 -4.44
CA SER A 51 6.19 7.47 -3.21
C SER A 51 6.06 6.41 -2.12
N LEU A 52 6.16 6.80 -0.85
CA LEU A 52 5.97 5.90 0.28
C LEU A 52 4.50 5.82 0.70
N LEU A 53 4.05 4.61 1.03
CA LEU A 53 2.72 4.39 1.60
C LEU A 53 2.61 4.97 3.02
N THR A 54 1.46 5.52 3.36
CA THR A 54 1.17 5.88 4.77
C THR A 54 0.90 4.60 5.57
N LEU A 55 1.24 4.62 6.86
CA LEU A 55 0.97 3.49 7.76
C LEU A 55 -0.52 3.13 7.80
N TYR A 56 -1.38 4.15 7.73
CA TYR A 56 -2.82 3.95 7.64
C TYR A 56 -3.18 3.15 6.38
N LEU A 57 -2.71 3.59 5.22
CA LEU A 57 -2.97 2.93 3.95
C LEU A 57 -2.48 1.48 3.93
N VAL A 58 -1.27 1.21 4.45
CA VAL A 58 -0.75 -0.17 4.54
C VAL A 58 -1.70 -1.05 5.37
N LYS A 59 -2.18 -0.56 6.52
CA LYS A 59 -3.12 -1.30 7.37
C LYS A 59 -4.46 -1.57 6.68
N GLU A 60 -5.01 -0.57 5.99
CA GLU A 60 -6.26 -0.74 5.25
C GLU A 60 -6.11 -1.76 4.11
N LEU A 61 -5.01 -1.69 3.36
CA LEU A 61 -4.73 -2.66 2.30
C LEU A 61 -4.51 -4.08 2.85
N CYS A 62 -3.84 -4.20 4.01
CA CYS A 62 -3.74 -5.48 4.71
C CYS A 62 -5.12 -6.04 5.07
N GLN A 63 -6.02 -5.22 5.60
CA GLN A 63 -7.37 -5.66 5.95
C GLN A 63 -8.17 -6.09 4.72
N ILE A 64 -8.10 -5.34 3.62
CA ILE A 64 -8.77 -5.68 2.35
C ILE A 64 -8.25 -7.00 1.78
N ALA A 65 -6.93 -7.24 1.87
CA ALA A 65 -6.28 -8.41 1.30
C ALA A 65 -6.21 -9.62 2.27
N GLY A 66 -6.68 -9.49 3.51
CA GLY A 66 -6.51 -10.53 4.52
C GLY A 66 -5.04 -10.83 4.84
N LEU A 67 -4.18 -9.80 4.80
CA LEU A 67 -2.76 -9.88 5.11
C LEU A 67 -2.48 -9.42 6.54
N THR A 68 -1.41 -9.95 7.15
CA THR A 68 -0.95 -9.54 8.47
C THR A 68 0.18 -8.52 8.35
N PHE A 69 -0.02 -7.32 8.89
CA PHE A 69 0.99 -6.23 8.88
C PHE A 69 2.34 -6.65 9.47
N LYS A 70 2.35 -7.53 10.49
CA LYS A 70 3.57 -8.03 11.15
C LYS A 70 4.48 -8.86 10.24
N ASN A 71 3.96 -9.37 9.12
CA ASN A 71 4.72 -10.22 8.20
C ASN A 71 5.27 -9.42 7.01
N LEU A 72 5.16 -8.09 7.02
CA LEU A 72 5.69 -7.23 5.98
C LEU A 72 7.16 -6.90 6.26
N GLU A 73 7.99 -6.97 5.22
CA GLU A 73 9.39 -6.54 5.25
C GLU A 73 9.44 -5.00 5.27
N ILE A 74 9.42 -4.42 6.47
CA ILE A 74 9.41 -2.98 6.72
C ILE A 74 10.71 -2.60 7.44
N ASP A 75 11.52 -1.74 6.81
CA ASP A 75 12.79 -1.27 7.39
C ASP A 75 12.54 -0.29 8.53
N LYS A 76 11.63 0.67 8.33
CA LYS A 76 11.35 1.73 9.32
C LYS A 76 10.04 2.46 9.07
N LEU A 77 9.58 3.17 10.09
CA LEU A 77 8.52 4.17 10.00
C LEU A 77 9.15 5.57 10.04
N VAL A 78 8.70 6.45 9.15
CA VAL A 78 9.18 7.83 9.06
C VAL A 78 8.03 8.83 9.20
N PRO A 79 8.31 10.08 9.58
CA PRO A 79 7.29 11.15 9.59
C PRO A 79 6.62 11.36 8.22
N ASP A 80 5.43 11.95 8.19
CA ASP A 80 4.68 12.13 6.93
C ASP A 80 5.30 13.16 5.98
N ASN A 81 6.17 14.02 6.50
CA ASN A 81 6.93 15.02 5.75
C ASN A 81 8.31 14.52 5.30
N TRP A 82 8.58 13.22 5.44
CA TRP A 82 9.81 12.61 4.94
C TRP A 82 9.70 12.46 3.42
N GLY A 83 10.59 13.16 2.71
CA GLY A 83 10.55 13.46 1.27
C GLY A 83 10.62 12.24 0.37
#